data_AF-A0A933LVH3-F1
#
_entry.id   AF-A0A933LVH3-F1
#
_cell.length_a   1.000
_cell.length_b   1.000
_cell.length_c   1.000
_cell.angle_alpha   90.00
_cell.angle_beta   90.00
_cell.angle_gamma   90.00
#
_symmetry.space_group_name_H-M   'P 1'
#
loop_
_entity.id
_entity.type
_entity.pdbx_description
1 polymer ?
#
loop_
_entity_poly.entity_id
_entity_poly.type
_entity_poly.pdbx_seq_one_letter_code
_entity_poly.pdbx_strand_id
1 'polypeptide(L)'
;MRQFGWSLALLALAVAVAAPPAWAQAAPKTRLEFKVTGLADAHTGRLKDALAKLDAVEEVKIAQGGVFQLIVKPGNSLDWKKISDVIGQVDQSIEDAEVKADLGSIKLFGEHLKIEFANVADEAENAGLAGALGGVAGLTATPEKGATGVFALKTGSAPIELGTVLESVNKAAPRSDGTDAPRWQLANITWTAPPAEGDGGHS
;
A
#
# COMPACT_ATOMS: atom_id res chain seq x y z
N MET A 1 19.41 -56.31 49.47
CA MET A 1 17.98 -56.29 49.11
C MET A 1 17.33 -55.09 49.78
N ARG A 2 16.92 -54.07 49.01
CA ARG A 2 15.81 -53.15 49.28
C ARG A 2 15.74 -52.18 48.09
N GLN A 3 14.63 -52.26 47.38
CA GLN A 3 14.37 -51.59 46.12
C GLN A 3 14.13 -50.10 46.38
N PHE A 4 14.86 -49.26 45.65
CA PHE A 4 14.54 -47.85 45.52
C PHE A 4 13.29 -47.72 44.64
N GLY A 5 12.25 -47.08 45.17
CA GLY A 5 11.26 -46.44 44.30
C GLY A 5 11.92 -45.37 43.44
N TRP A 6 11.22 -44.88 42.44
CA TRP A 6 10.78 -43.49 42.37
C TRP A 6 9.82 -43.37 41.18
N SER A 7 8.73 -42.66 41.46
CA SER A 7 7.58 -42.43 40.61
C SER A 7 7.93 -41.62 39.37
N LEU A 8 7.14 -41.84 38.32
CA LEU A 8 7.10 -41.08 37.07
C LEU A 8 7.28 -39.57 37.29
N ALA A 9 8.37 -39.00 36.75
CA ALA A 9 8.44 -37.58 36.47
C ALA A 9 7.70 -37.29 35.15
N LEU A 10 6.42 -36.93 35.25
CA LEU A 10 5.70 -36.26 34.17
C LEU A 10 6.32 -34.87 33.99
N LEU A 11 7.15 -34.73 32.96
CA LEU A 11 7.66 -33.44 32.51
C LEU A 11 6.49 -32.65 31.91
N ALA A 12 5.88 -31.77 32.70
CA ALA A 12 4.94 -30.78 32.19
C ALA A 12 5.70 -29.79 31.31
N LEU A 13 5.59 -29.97 29.99
CA LEU A 13 6.07 -29.03 29.00
C LEU A 13 5.19 -27.78 29.07
N ALA A 14 5.59 -26.80 29.87
CA ALA A 14 5.00 -25.47 29.83
C ALA A 14 5.37 -24.83 28.48
N VAL A 15 4.43 -24.87 27.53
CA VAL A 15 4.50 -24.06 26.32
C VAL A 15 4.36 -22.62 26.77
N ALA A 16 5.49 -21.94 26.95
CA ALA A 16 5.51 -20.49 27.03
C ALA A 16 5.00 -19.97 25.69
N VAL A 17 3.72 -19.60 25.64
CA VAL A 17 3.19 -18.77 24.56
C VAL A 17 3.93 -17.45 24.70
N ALA A 18 5.03 -17.33 23.96
CA ALA A 18 5.81 -16.10 23.90
C ALA A 18 4.84 -14.99 23.47
N ALA A 19 4.62 -14.02 24.36
CA ALA A 19 3.94 -12.79 23.98
C ALA A 19 4.65 -12.25 22.74
N PRO A 20 3.91 -11.91 21.67
CA PRO A 20 4.53 -11.44 20.45
C PRO A 20 5.39 -10.20 20.77
N PRO A 21 6.62 -10.11 20.22
CA PRO A 21 7.56 -9.06 20.55
C PRO A 21 6.98 -7.67 20.25
N ALA A 22 7.43 -6.61 20.94
CA ALA A 22 6.86 -5.26 20.83
C ALA A 22 6.81 -4.67 19.40
N TRP A 23 7.55 -5.22 18.43
CA TRP A 23 7.43 -4.87 17.01
C TRP A 23 6.20 -5.47 16.30
N ALA A 24 5.54 -6.45 16.92
CA ALA A 24 4.24 -7.00 16.53
C ALA A 24 3.07 -6.18 17.09
N GLN A 25 3.34 -4.97 17.62
CA GLN A 25 2.34 -3.91 17.69
C GLN A 25 1.66 -3.82 16.32
N ALA A 26 0.33 -3.86 16.32
CA ALA A 26 -0.49 -3.84 15.11
C ALA A 26 0.08 -2.83 14.12
N ALA A 27 0.59 -3.31 12.98
CA ALA A 27 1.17 -2.44 11.97
C ALA A 27 0.16 -1.31 11.68
N PRO A 28 0.61 -0.05 11.54
CA PRO A 28 -0.28 1.08 11.34
C PRO A 28 -1.26 0.75 10.21
N LYS A 29 -2.55 0.94 10.50
CA LYS A 29 -3.66 0.46 9.65
C LYS A 29 -3.54 1.01 8.22
N THR A 30 -3.03 2.24 8.08
CA THR A 30 -2.81 2.89 6.78
C THR A 30 -1.33 3.11 6.53
N ARG A 31 -0.78 2.39 5.55
CA ARG A 31 0.61 2.54 5.11
C ARG A 31 0.77 2.18 3.64
N LEU A 32 1.89 2.63 3.08
CA LEU A 32 2.30 2.35 1.72
C LEU A 32 3.68 1.69 1.75
N GLU A 33 3.85 0.60 1.01
CA GLU A 33 5.15 -0.01 0.78
C GLU A 33 5.48 0.02 -0.71
N PHE A 34 6.71 0.36 -1.07
CA PHE A 34 7.19 0.35 -2.46
C PHE A 34 8.70 0.18 -2.56
N LYS A 35 9.16 -0.29 -3.72
CA LYS A 35 10.57 -0.32 -4.09
C LYS A 35 10.88 0.79 -5.08
N VAL A 36 12.14 1.20 -5.07
CA VAL A 36 12.71 2.13 -6.04
C VAL A 36 13.79 1.41 -6.81
N THR A 37 13.67 1.37 -8.14
CA THR A 37 14.67 0.80 -9.04
C THR A 37 15.67 1.89 -9.42
N GLY A 38 16.94 1.50 -9.65
CA GLY A 38 17.99 2.43 -10.05
C GLY A 38 18.56 3.30 -8.93
N LEU A 39 18.02 3.23 -7.71
CA LEU A 39 18.52 3.97 -6.56
C LEU A 39 19.71 3.22 -5.94
N ALA A 40 20.90 3.84 -5.96
CA ALA A 40 22.04 3.32 -5.23
C ALA A 40 21.86 3.44 -3.71
N ASP A 41 22.39 2.48 -2.94
CA ASP A 41 22.27 2.44 -1.47
C ASP A 41 22.71 3.73 -0.79
N ALA A 42 23.72 4.42 -1.34
CA ALA A 42 24.22 5.70 -0.84
C ALA A 42 23.17 6.83 -0.89
N HIS A 43 22.16 6.71 -1.76
CA HIS A 43 21.10 7.70 -1.95
C HIS A 43 19.78 7.29 -1.26
N THR A 44 19.68 6.07 -0.73
CA THR A 44 18.50 5.58 0.01
C THR A 44 18.20 6.43 1.25
N GLY A 45 19.25 6.89 1.97
CA GLY A 45 19.08 7.81 3.10
C GLY A 45 18.51 9.17 2.68
N ARG A 46 18.99 9.74 1.57
CA ARG A 46 18.50 11.02 1.04
C ARG A 46 17.04 10.92 0.61
N LEU A 47 16.65 9.85 -0.07
CA LEU A 47 15.25 9.64 -0.45
C LEU A 47 14.36 9.46 0.78
N LYS A 48 14.80 8.68 1.78
CA LYS A 48 14.09 8.55 3.05
C LYS A 48 13.85 9.90 3.71
N ASP A 49 14.89 10.74 3.82
CA ASP A 49 14.79 12.05 4.45
C ASP A 49 13.89 13.02 3.67
N ALA A 50 13.86 12.90 2.33
CA ALA A 50 12.97 13.69 1.49
C ALA A 50 11.51 13.25 1.66
N LEU A 51 11.24 11.94 1.68
CA LEU A 51 9.89 11.39 1.89
C LEU A 51 9.35 11.71 3.30
N ALA A 52 10.22 11.73 4.32
CA ALA A 52 9.84 12.07 5.69
C ALA A 52 9.43 13.54 5.87
N LYS A 53 9.77 14.43 4.93
CA LYS A 53 9.35 15.84 4.93
C LYS A 53 7.95 16.07 4.37
N LEU A 54 7.32 15.04 3.80
CA LEU A 54 5.94 15.15 3.34
C LEU A 54 5.03 15.34 4.55
N ASP A 55 4.19 16.39 4.54
CA ASP A 55 3.37 16.78 5.69
C ASP A 55 2.47 15.64 6.20
N ALA A 56 1.97 14.79 5.29
CA ALA A 56 1.11 13.66 5.60
C ALA A 56 1.86 12.41 6.12
N VAL A 57 3.19 12.37 6.07
CA VAL A 57 4.00 11.22 6.48
C VAL A 57 4.40 11.35 7.95
N GLU A 58 4.04 10.34 8.74
CA GLU A 58 4.40 10.23 10.15
C GLU A 58 5.80 9.67 10.31
N GLU A 59 6.10 8.61 9.57
CA GLU A 59 7.34 7.88 9.67
C GLU A 59 7.68 7.21 8.33
N VAL A 60 8.97 7.16 8.01
CA VAL A 60 9.51 6.40 6.87
C VAL A 60 10.46 5.33 7.39
N LYS A 61 10.15 4.06 7.11
CA LYS A 61 11.02 2.91 7.39
C LYS A 61 11.59 2.37 6.07
N ILE A 62 12.77 1.76 6.17
CA ILE A 62 13.34 0.97 5.08
C ILE A 62 13.43 -0.45 5.59
N ALA A 63 12.62 -1.34 5.03
CA ALA A 63 12.66 -2.76 5.33
C ALA A 63 13.76 -3.47 4.51
N GLN A 64 14.01 -4.73 4.83
CA GLN A 64 15.01 -5.54 4.11
C GLN A 64 14.72 -5.55 2.60
N GLY A 65 15.78 -5.48 1.79
CA GLY A 65 15.68 -5.45 0.33
C GLY A 65 15.26 -4.09 -0.25
N GLY A 66 15.47 -2.99 0.48
CA GLY A 66 15.29 -1.62 -0.03
C GLY A 66 13.83 -1.19 -0.17
N VAL A 67 12.92 -1.82 0.56
CA VAL A 67 11.49 -1.48 0.54
C VAL A 67 11.26 -0.26 1.42
N PHE A 68 10.78 0.83 0.84
CA PHE A 68 10.33 2.01 1.57
C PHE A 68 8.93 1.77 2.10
N GLN A 69 8.74 2.00 3.39
CA GLN A 69 7.46 1.91 4.08
C GLN A 69 7.11 3.29 4.64
N LEU A 70 6.04 3.89 4.15
CA LEU A 70 5.54 5.19 4.56
C LEU A 70 4.31 4.99 5.43
N ILE A 71 4.36 5.51 6.65
CA ILE A 71 3.25 5.52 7.59
C ILE A 71 2.58 6.89 7.47
N VAL A 72 1.28 6.90 7.22
CA VAL A 72 0.50 8.13 7.01
C VAL A 72 0.00 8.62 8.38
N LYS A 73 0.21 9.91 8.68
CA LYS A 73 -0.29 10.54 9.91
C LYS A 73 -1.81 10.38 10.00
N PRO A 74 -2.37 10.05 11.17
CA PRO A 74 -3.82 9.99 11.36
C PRO A 74 -4.53 11.26 10.88
N GLY A 75 -5.66 11.10 10.20
CA GLY A 75 -6.47 12.20 9.66
C GLY A 75 -5.85 12.93 8.45
N ASN A 76 -4.69 12.49 7.95
CA ASN A 76 -4.05 13.08 6.77
C ASN A 76 -4.19 12.17 5.55
N SER A 77 -4.05 12.81 4.38
CA SER A 77 -4.05 12.14 3.08
C SER A 77 -2.69 12.29 2.41
N LEU A 78 -2.14 11.17 1.93
CA LEU A 78 -0.92 11.12 1.14
C LEU A 78 -1.29 10.83 -0.32
N ASP A 79 -0.68 11.54 -1.27
CA ASP A 79 -0.95 11.38 -2.71
C ASP A 79 0.27 10.77 -3.41
N TRP A 80 0.03 9.84 -4.34
CA TRP A 80 1.09 9.18 -5.09
C TRP A 80 1.89 10.19 -5.89
N LYS A 81 1.23 11.20 -6.45
CA LYS A 81 1.88 12.30 -7.17
C LYS A 81 2.98 12.96 -6.34
N LYS A 82 2.72 13.27 -5.06
CA LYS A 82 3.72 13.90 -4.18
C LYS A 82 4.93 13.00 -3.92
N ILE A 83 4.69 11.70 -3.77
CA ILE A 83 5.77 10.70 -3.61
C ILE A 83 6.59 10.61 -4.89
N SER A 84 5.92 10.51 -6.05
CA SER A 84 6.55 10.47 -7.36
C SER A 84 7.39 11.71 -7.65
N ASP A 85 6.90 12.89 -7.25
CA ASP A 85 7.62 14.16 -7.40
C ASP A 85 8.90 14.17 -6.54
N VAL A 86 8.84 13.68 -5.30
CA VAL A 86 10.02 13.54 -4.43
C VAL A 86 11.03 12.56 -5.02
N ILE A 87 10.58 11.42 -5.57
CA ILE A 87 11.47 10.46 -6.24
C ILE A 87 12.12 11.12 -7.47
N GLY A 88 11.36 11.84 -8.29
CA GLY A 88 11.87 12.55 -9.46
C GLY A 88 12.88 13.66 -9.11
N GLN A 89 12.74 14.32 -7.96
CA GLN A 89 13.73 15.29 -7.48
C GLN A 89 15.04 14.62 -7.06
N VAL A 90 14.99 13.41 -6.50
CA VAL A 90 16.19 12.62 -6.18
C VAL A 90 16.83 12.10 -7.46
N ASP A 91 16.03 11.62 -8.41
CA ASP A 91 16.45 11.18 -9.74
C ASP A 91 17.28 12.25 -10.47
N GLN A 92 16.73 13.47 -10.60
CA GLN A 92 17.40 14.61 -11.23
C GLN A 92 18.73 15.01 -10.58
N SER A 93 18.99 14.55 -9.35
CA SER A 93 20.21 14.84 -8.62
C SER A 93 21.29 13.77 -8.77
N ILE A 94 21.00 12.70 -9.51
CA ILE A 94 21.89 11.57 -9.79
C ILE A 94 22.16 11.57 -11.30
N GLU A 95 23.39 11.87 -11.70
CA GLU A 95 23.79 11.82 -13.10
C GLU A 95 23.71 10.36 -13.62
N ASP A 96 23.12 10.16 -14.80
CA ASP A 96 23.04 8.89 -15.54
C ASP A 96 22.24 7.72 -14.91
N ALA A 97 21.49 7.94 -13.82
CA ALA A 97 20.57 6.94 -13.27
C ALA A 97 19.12 7.27 -13.62
N GLU A 98 18.32 6.26 -13.97
CA GLU A 98 16.87 6.37 -14.06
C GLU A 98 16.24 5.78 -12.79
N VAL A 99 15.98 6.65 -11.82
CA VAL A 99 15.40 6.31 -10.53
C VAL A 99 13.89 6.41 -10.60
N LYS A 100 13.22 5.26 -10.47
CA LYS A 100 11.76 5.17 -10.55
C LYS A 100 11.20 4.31 -9.44
N ALA A 101 10.02 4.68 -8.95
CA ALA A 101 9.23 3.74 -8.17
C ALA A 101 8.75 2.58 -9.06
N ASP A 102 8.91 1.37 -8.55
CA ASP A 102 8.31 0.18 -9.16
C ASP A 102 6.83 0.11 -8.76
N LEU A 103 5.95 0.56 -9.66
CA LEU A 103 4.50 0.52 -9.46
C LEU A 103 3.98 -0.90 -9.18
N GLY A 104 4.63 -1.93 -9.74
CA GLY A 104 4.28 -3.33 -9.51
C GLY A 104 4.60 -3.80 -8.08
N SER A 105 5.59 -3.17 -7.44
CA SER A 105 5.96 -3.46 -6.05
C SER A 105 5.08 -2.77 -5.01
N ILE A 106 4.21 -1.84 -5.43
CA ILE A 106 3.42 -1.04 -4.51
C ILE A 106 2.41 -1.93 -3.78
N LYS A 107 2.51 -1.96 -2.46
CA LYS A 107 1.53 -2.61 -1.57
C LYS A 107 0.76 -1.54 -0.81
N LEU A 108 -0.55 -1.60 -0.97
CA LEU A 108 -1.51 -0.69 -0.36
C LEU A 108 -2.09 -1.36 0.88
N PHE A 109 -1.97 -0.71 2.03
CA PHE A 109 -2.58 -1.14 3.29
C PHE A 109 -3.54 -0.05 3.78
N GLY A 110 -4.79 -0.42 4.04
CA GLY A 110 -5.75 0.44 4.72
C GLY A 110 -7.16 0.39 4.15
N GLU A 111 -8.12 0.89 4.93
CA GLU A 111 -9.54 0.85 4.57
C GLU A 111 -10.02 2.06 3.74
N HIS A 112 -9.23 3.13 3.68
CA HIS A 112 -9.60 4.39 3.02
C HIS A 112 -8.58 4.75 1.94
N LEU A 113 -8.70 4.07 0.82
CA LEU A 113 -7.89 4.30 -0.36
C LEU A 113 -8.77 4.88 -1.46
N LYS A 114 -8.24 5.83 -2.20
CA LYS A 114 -8.89 6.39 -3.39
C LYS A 114 -7.98 6.15 -4.58
N ILE A 115 -8.53 5.61 -5.65
CA ILE A 115 -7.83 5.44 -6.92
C ILE A 115 -8.54 6.23 -7.99
N GLU A 116 -7.75 6.92 -8.82
CA GLU A 116 -8.24 7.76 -9.89
C GLU A 116 -7.65 7.26 -11.19
N PHE A 117 -8.52 7.06 -12.19
CA PHE A 117 -8.16 6.70 -13.54
C PHE A 117 -8.52 7.83 -14.49
N ALA A 118 -7.59 8.17 -15.38
CA ALA A 118 -7.82 9.06 -16.50
C ALA A 118 -8.44 8.30 -17.68
N ASN A 119 -8.94 9.08 -18.66
CA ASN A 119 -9.51 8.58 -19.92
C ASN A 119 -10.76 7.70 -19.72
N VAL A 120 -11.58 8.03 -18.73
CA VAL A 120 -12.89 7.41 -18.52
C VAL A 120 -13.95 8.36 -19.08
N ALA A 121 -14.47 8.05 -20.26
CA ALA A 121 -15.26 8.97 -21.08
C ALA A 121 -16.73 9.07 -20.66
N ASP A 122 -17.33 7.97 -20.19
CA ASP A 122 -18.75 7.88 -19.89
C ASP A 122 -19.07 6.87 -18.77
N GLU A 123 -20.34 6.81 -18.39
CA GLU A 123 -20.85 5.95 -17.31
C GLU A 123 -20.72 4.45 -17.62
N ALA A 124 -20.79 4.05 -18.90
CA ALA A 124 -20.59 2.66 -19.30
C ALA A 124 -19.12 2.26 -19.18
N GLU A 125 -18.18 3.16 -19.51
CA GLU A 125 -16.76 2.93 -19.23
C GLU A 125 -16.50 2.85 -17.72
N ASN A 126 -17.13 3.74 -16.95
CA ASN A 126 -16.98 3.77 -15.50
C ASN A 126 -17.48 2.46 -14.85
N ALA A 127 -18.59 1.91 -15.34
CA ALA A 127 -19.11 0.61 -14.92
C ALA A 127 -18.20 -0.56 -15.32
N GLY A 128 -17.63 -0.52 -16.53
CA GLY A 128 -16.65 -1.51 -17.00
C GLY A 128 -15.39 -1.52 -16.12
N LEU A 129 -14.87 -0.33 -15.77
CA LEU A 129 -13.74 -0.17 -14.87
C LEU A 129 -14.07 -0.63 -13.45
N ALA A 130 -15.28 -0.35 -12.94
CA ALA A 130 -15.75 -0.87 -11.66
C ALA A 130 -15.73 -2.41 -11.63
N GLY A 131 -16.19 -3.05 -12.73
CA GLY A 131 -16.16 -4.50 -12.89
C GLY A 131 -14.72 -5.06 -12.90
N ALA A 132 -13.80 -4.38 -13.61
CA ALA A 132 -12.39 -4.74 -13.64
C ALA A 132 -11.72 -4.69 -12.25
N LEU A 133 -12.02 -3.65 -11.49
CA LEU A 133 -11.52 -3.51 -10.12
C LEU A 133 -12.17 -4.53 -9.17
N GLY A 134 -13.45 -4.84 -9.33
CA GLY A 134 -14.16 -5.86 -8.56
C GLY A 134 -13.66 -7.30 -8.80
N GLY A 135 -12.92 -7.53 -9.89
CA GLY A 135 -12.25 -8.81 -10.16
C GLY A 135 -10.98 -9.05 -9.35
N VAL A 136 -10.47 -8.04 -8.64
CA VAL A 136 -9.26 -8.17 -7.81
C VAL A 136 -9.65 -8.77 -6.45
N ALA A 137 -9.08 -9.95 -6.14
CA ALA A 137 -9.37 -10.64 -4.89
C ALA A 137 -9.00 -9.80 -3.66
N GLY A 138 -9.92 -9.71 -2.69
CA GLY A 138 -9.71 -8.94 -1.46
C GLY A 138 -9.82 -7.42 -1.63
N LEU A 139 -10.19 -6.94 -2.83
CA LEU A 139 -10.50 -5.55 -3.11
C LEU A 139 -12.01 -5.36 -3.21
N THR A 140 -12.52 -4.32 -2.56
CA THR A 140 -13.84 -3.77 -2.89
C THR A 140 -13.64 -2.38 -3.47
N ALA A 141 -14.10 -2.17 -4.71
CA ALA A 141 -14.05 -0.88 -5.38
C ALA A 141 -15.46 -0.31 -5.51
N THR A 142 -15.69 0.88 -4.94
CA THR A 142 -16.96 1.58 -5.01
C THR A 142 -16.78 2.86 -5.84
N PRO A 143 -17.53 3.06 -6.93
CA PRO A 143 -17.48 4.32 -7.68
C PRO A 143 -17.87 5.49 -6.79
N GLU A 144 -17.11 6.59 -6.84
CA GLU A 144 -17.50 7.80 -6.14
C GLU A 144 -18.68 8.48 -6.84
N LYS A 145 -19.71 8.83 -6.06
CA LYS A 145 -20.92 9.44 -6.60
C LYS A 145 -20.60 10.79 -7.25
N GLY A 146 -20.95 10.92 -8.53
CA GLY A 146 -20.73 12.15 -9.29
C GLY A 146 -19.30 12.33 -9.81
N ALA A 147 -18.45 11.30 -9.70
CA ALA A 147 -17.11 11.31 -10.27
C ALA A 147 -16.91 10.11 -11.21
N THR A 148 -16.25 10.38 -12.35
CA THR A 148 -15.97 9.38 -13.38
C THR A 148 -14.51 8.95 -13.27
N GLY A 149 -14.24 7.63 -13.25
CA GLY A 149 -12.89 7.08 -13.10
C GLY A 149 -12.35 7.11 -11.67
N VAL A 150 -13.19 7.45 -10.70
CA VAL A 150 -12.78 7.62 -9.31
C VAL A 150 -13.44 6.56 -8.43
N PHE A 151 -12.62 5.82 -7.67
CA PHE A 151 -13.10 4.70 -6.86
C PHE A 151 -12.53 4.75 -5.46
N ALA A 152 -13.41 4.59 -4.48
CA ALA A 152 -13.03 4.25 -3.12
C ALA A 152 -12.69 2.75 -3.08
N LEU A 153 -11.46 2.43 -2.69
CA LEU A 153 -10.96 1.08 -2.52
C LEU A 153 -10.93 0.75 -1.02
N LYS A 154 -11.46 -0.43 -0.69
CA LYS A 154 -11.31 -1.03 0.62
C LYS A 154 -10.50 -2.31 0.50
N THR A 155 -9.36 -2.36 1.19
CA THR A 155 -8.58 -3.60 1.33
C THR A 155 -9.13 -4.39 2.52
N GLY A 156 -9.29 -5.70 2.38
CA GLY A 156 -9.56 -6.58 3.52
C GLY A 156 -8.36 -6.71 4.46
N SER A 157 -8.19 -7.88 5.07
CA SER A 157 -7.07 -8.15 5.99
C SER A 157 -5.70 -8.31 5.31
N ALA A 158 -5.67 -8.35 3.98
CA ALA A 158 -4.45 -8.49 3.18
C ALA A 158 -4.17 -7.19 2.40
N PRO A 159 -2.89 -6.81 2.21
CA PRO A 159 -2.56 -5.73 1.30
C PRO A 159 -3.00 -6.03 -0.12
N ILE A 160 -3.26 -4.96 -0.87
CA ILE A 160 -3.47 -5.05 -2.31
C ILE A 160 -2.19 -4.63 -3.01
N GLU A 161 -1.74 -5.46 -3.95
CA GLU A 161 -0.63 -5.12 -4.83
C GLU A 161 -1.17 -4.31 -6.01
N LEU A 162 -0.65 -3.10 -6.19
CA LEU A 162 -1.10 -2.23 -7.28
C LEU A 162 -0.85 -2.86 -8.64
N GLY A 163 0.24 -3.63 -8.80
CA GLY A 163 0.51 -4.40 -10.01
C GLY A 163 -0.65 -5.31 -10.41
N THR A 164 -1.28 -5.99 -9.44
CA THR A 164 -2.45 -6.85 -9.69
C THR A 164 -3.67 -6.03 -10.09
N VAL A 165 -3.88 -4.86 -9.48
CA VAL A 165 -4.96 -3.94 -9.87
C VAL A 165 -4.79 -3.49 -11.32
N LEU A 166 -3.58 -3.05 -11.68
CA LEU A 166 -3.25 -2.61 -13.04
C LEU A 166 -3.36 -3.75 -14.04
N GLU A 167 -2.94 -4.96 -13.67
CA GLU A 167 -3.10 -6.16 -14.51
C GLU A 167 -4.59 -6.48 -14.75
N SER A 168 -5.42 -6.41 -13.72
CA SER A 168 -6.88 -6.65 -13.84
C SER A 168 -7.53 -5.61 -14.75
N VAL A 169 -7.18 -4.33 -14.57
CA VAL A 169 -7.64 -3.22 -15.41
C VAL A 169 -7.19 -3.40 -16.87
N ASN A 170 -5.94 -3.79 -17.10
CA ASN A 170 -5.40 -4.04 -18.44
C ASN A 170 -6.06 -5.26 -19.10
N LYS A 171 -6.34 -6.34 -18.36
CA LYS A 171 -7.02 -7.54 -18.88
C LYS A 171 -8.49 -7.29 -19.21
N ALA A 172 -9.15 -6.43 -18.45
CA ALA A 172 -10.56 -6.10 -18.66
C ALA A 172 -10.79 -5.22 -19.90
N ALA A 173 -9.72 -4.72 -20.54
CA ALA A 173 -9.80 -3.80 -21.66
C ALA A 173 -9.55 -4.48 -23.02
N PRO A 174 -10.60 -4.84 -23.78
CA PRO A 174 -10.53 -4.79 -25.25
C PRO A 174 -10.90 -3.38 -25.73
N ARG A 175 -10.17 -2.84 -26.71
CA ARG A 175 -10.65 -1.67 -27.46
C ARG A 175 -11.79 -2.07 -28.39
N SER A 176 -12.84 -1.25 -28.48
CA SER A 176 -13.92 -1.41 -29.46
C SER A 176 -13.45 -1.30 -30.92
N ASP A 177 -12.26 -0.74 -31.15
CA ASP A 177 -11.64 -0.54 -32.46
C ASP A 177 -10.44 -1.46 -32.73
N GLY A 178 -10.10 -2.38 -31.81
CA GLY A 178 -9.02 -3.36 -31.99
C GLY A 178 -7.58 -2.85 -31.86
N THR A 179 -7.33 -1.63 -31.35
CA THR A 179 -5.95 -1.14 -31.14
C THR A 179 -5.41 -1.38 -29.72
N ASP A 180 -4.12 -1.70 -29.56
CA ASP A 180 -3.50 -2.12 -28.28
C ASP A 180 -2.99 -0.97 -27.40
N ALA A 181 -3.87 -0.22 -26.73
CA ALA A 181 -3.43 0.65 -25.63
C ALA A 181 -4.37 0.51 -24.44
N PRO A 182 -3.86 0.62 -23.20
CA PRO A 182 -4.71 0.64 -22.03
C PRO A 182 -5.60 1.88 -22.09
N ARG A 183 -6.91 1.67 -22.28
CA ARG A 183 -7.95 2.72 -22.33
C ARG A 183 -7.93 3.56 -21.06
N TRP A 184 -7.83 2.91 -19.90
CA TRP A 184 -7.81 3.55 -18.59
C TRP A 184 -6.39 3.62 -18.06
N GLN A 185 -5.98 4.82 -17.64
CA GLN A 185 -4.64 5.06 -17.12
C GLN A 185 -4.73 5.44 -15.66
N LEU A 186 -3.90 4.83 -14.81
CA LEU A 186 -3.79 5.25 -13.42
C LEU A 186 -3.34 6.71 -13.37
N ALA A 187 -4.18 7.58 -12.83
CA ALA A 187 -3.91 9.01 -12.70
C ALA A 187 -3.33 9.34 -11.32
N ASN A 188 -3.94 8.81 -10.26
CA ASN A 188 -3.47 9.04 -8.90
C ASN A 188 -3.96 7.95 -7.94
N ILE A 189 -3.26 7.84 -6.81
CA ILE A 189 -3.71 7.09 -5.63
C ILE A 189 -3.59 8.02 -4.44
N THR A 190 -4.64 8.08 -3.63
CA THR A 190 -4.64 8.83 -2.37
C THR A 190 -4.90 7.87 -1.22
N TRP A 191 -4.03 7.92 -0.21
CA TRP A 191 -4.14 7.15 1.03
C TRP A 191 -4.61 8.06 2.14
N THR A 192 -5.75 7.75 2.77
CA THR A 192 -6.23 8.52 3.92
C THR A 192 -6.11 7.66 5.17
N ALA A 193 -5.36 8.14 6.16
CA ALA A 193 -5.38 7.52 7.47
C ALA A 193 -6.65 7.97 8.22
N PRO A 194 -7.37 7.07 8.91
CA PRO A 194 -8.46 7.49 9.78
C PRO A 194 -7.93 8.48 10.83
N PRO A 195 -8.79 9.38 11.36
CA PRO A 195 -8.40 10.21 12.49
C PRO A 195 -7.99 9.31 13.66
N ALA A 196 -7.09 9.81 14.52
CA ALA A 196 -6.74 9.09 15.74
C ALA A 196 -8.02 8.86 16.55
N GLU A 197 -8.22 7.64 17.06
CA GLU A 197 -9.31 7.35 18.00
C GLU A 197 -9.03 8.14 19.30
N GLY A 198 -9.55 9.36 19.37
CA GLY A 198 -9.22 10.32 20.42
C GLY A 198 -9.91 11.66 20.24
N ASP A 199 -11.21 11.67 19.93
CA ASP A 199 -12.16 12.71 20.36
C ASP A 199 -13.62 12.26 20.14
N GLY A 200 -13.91 11.00 20.48
CA GLY A 200 -15.28 10.52 20.64
C GLY A 200 -15.78 11.00 21.99
N GLY A 201 -16.64 12.03 21.97
CA GLY A 201 -17.15 12.73 23.14
C GLY A 201 -17.53 11.84 24.33
N HIS A 202 -16.92 12.15 25.46
CA HIS A 202 -17.56 12.06 26.76
C HIS A 202 -17.87 13.48 27.22
N SER A 203 -19.09 13.93 26.93
CA SER A 203 -19.99 14.74 27.77
C SER A 203 -21.09 15.34 26.90
#